data_AF-A0A6J1VYZ3-F1
#
_entry.id   AF-A0A6J1VYZ3-F1
#
_cell.length_a   1.000
_cell.length_b   1.000
_cell.length_c   1.000
_cell.angle_alpha   90.00
_cell.angle_beta   90.00
_cell.angle_gamma   90.00
#
_symmetry.space_group_name_H-M   'P 1'
#
loop_
_entity.id
_entity.type
_entity.pdbx_description
1 polymer ?
#
loop_
_entity_poly.entity_id
_entity_poly.type
_entity_poly.pdbx_seq_one_letter_code
_entity_poly.pdbx_strand_id
1 'polypeptide(L)'
;MEGFAHQDSWRQRVCSGRRVIFILMGLLALVTLSLVVLGFVGRKYSATLWMMQEDVKTSNHTLAMELEALEKKDTKHFQMINLVDRAVKHLTEEVTDVKSHFLDQIKKLQGSFQKLNCDLEDIKHKRTGPGSACCPKGWHAFAQSCYWLSSQERPWTEAKEDCEEKNAHLVIITSYLESQFVLRVTKPHDAWIGLKYNGQVWKWVDETPYTVRRM
;
A
#
# COMPACT_ATOMS: atom_id res chain seq x y z
N MET A 1 33.25 133.49 -37.93
CA MET A 1 31.83 133.18 -37.67
C MET A 1 31.69 131.70 -37.94
N GLU A 2 32.01 130.88 -36.94
CA GLU A 2 31.03 130.27 -36.01
C GLU A 2 30.14 129.24 -36.70
N GLY A 3 30.07 128.01 -36.15
CA GLY A 3 28.91 127.14 -36.38
C GLY A 3 29.16 125.64 -36.54
N PHE A 4 29.07 124.95 -35.40
CA PHE A 4 28.94 123.52 -35.08
C PHE A 4 28.14 122.53 -35.98
N ALA A 5 28.52 121.25 -35.79
CA ALA A 5 27.73 119.98 -35.80
C ALA A 5 27.45 119.31 -37.17
N HIS A 6 27.42 117.98 -37.32
CA HIS A 6 27.11 116.92 -36.36
C HIS A 6 27.89 115.61 -36.65
N GLN A 7 28.18 114.93 -35.54
CA GLN A 7 28.77 113.61 -35.39
C GLN A 7 27.75 112.51 -35.66
N ASP A 8 28.17 111.39 -36.25
CA ASP A 8 27.56 110.09 -35.98
C ASP A 8 28.63 108.98 -35.94
N SER A 9 28.77 108.43 -34.74
CA SER A 9 29.81 107.49 -34.35
C SER A 9 29.45 106.07 -34.74
N TRP A 10 30.36 105.44 -35.47
CA TRP A 10 30.53 104.01 -35.50
C TRP A 10 30.82 103.46 -34.09
N ARG A 11 30.06 102.46 -33.63
CA ARG A 11 30.60 101.24 -32.97
C ARG A 11 29.51 100.19 -32.64
N GLN A 12 29.59 99.09 -33.38
CA GLN A 12 29.51 97.69 -32.96
C GLN A 12 28.80 97.38 -31.62
N ARG A 13 27.65 96.68 -31.73
CA ARG A 13 27.04 95.91 -30.64
C ARG A 13 27.96 94.74 -30.24
N VAL A 14 28.88 95.03 -29.33
CA VAL A 14 29.53 94.00 -28.51
C VAL A 14 28.48 93.57 -27.48
N CYS A 15 27.88 92.40 -27.66
CA CYS A 15 27.17 91.75 -26.58
C CYS A 15 28.12 91.65 -25.38
N SER A 16 27.71 92.23 -24.25
CA SER A 16 28.50 92.26 -23.02
C SER A 16 28.93 90.84 -22.67
N GLY A 17 30.21 90.50 -22.88
CA GLY A 17 30.76 89.17 -22.56
C GLY A 17 30.45 88.74 -21.13
N ARG A 18 30.20 89.70 -20.25
CA ARG A 18 29.70 89.54 -18.89
C ARG A 18 28.38 88.75 -18.80
N ARG A 19 27.41 88.93 -19.71
CA ARG A 19 26.12 88.18 -19.71
C ARG A 19 26.28 86.72 -20.12
N VAL A 20 27.10 86.44 -21.13
CA VAL A 20 27.37 85.06 -21.59
C VAL A 20 28.14 84.28 -20.52
N ILE A 21 29.08 84.94 -19.85
CA ILE A 21 29.80 84.36 -18.69
C ILE A 21 28.82 83.94 -17.59
N PHE A 22 27.83 84.76 -17.24
CA PHE A 22 26.84 84.39 -16.23
C PHE A 22 25.99 83.16 -16.62
N ILE A 23 25.62 83.03 -17.90
CA ILE A 23 24.86 81.87 -18.39
C ILE A 23 25.71 80.60 -18.33
N LEU A 24 26.97 80.66 -18.77
CA LEU A 24 27.90 79.53 -18.71
C LEU A 24 28.19 79.10 -17.26
N MET A 25 28.36 80.06 -16.35
CA MET A 25 28.51 79.81 -14.92
C MET A 25 27.26 79.11 -14.34
N GLY A 26 26.06 79.51 -14.77
CA GLY A 26 24.80 78.87 -14.37
C GLY A 26 24.67 77.43 -14.88
N LEU A 27 25.02 77.18 -16.15
CA LEU A 27 25.00 75.83 -16.73
C LEU A 27 26.03 74.91 -16.07
N LEU A 28 27.24 75.40 -15.80
CA LEU A 28 28.26 74.68 -15.03
C LEU A 28 27.75 74.33 -13.64
N ALA A 29 27.08 75.25 -12.94
CA ALA A 29 26.49 74.99 -11.63
C ALA A 29 25.37 73.93 -11.67
N LEU A 30 24.55 73.91 -12.72
CA LEU A 30 23.51 72.89 -12.90
C LEU A 30 24.11 71.51 -13.19
N VAL A 31 25.18 71.46 -14.01
CA VAL A 31 25.90 70.22 -14.32
C VAL A 31 26.62 69.67 -13.09
N THR A 32 27.23 70.52 -12.27
CA THR A 32 27.85 70.05 -11.02
C THR A 32 26.81 69.54 -10.03
N LEU A 33 25.66 70.20 -9.90
CA LEU A 33 24.54 69.72 -9.08
C LEU A 33 24.01 68.36 -9.55
N SER A 34 23.82 68.16 -10.85
CA SER A 34 23.32 66.88 -11.38
C SER A 34 24.32 65.74 -11.17
N LEU A 35 25.62 65.98 -11.33
CA LEU A 35 26.68 65.01 -11.01
C LEU A 35 26.73 64.66 -9.52
N VAL A 36 26.56 65.65 -8.63
CA VAL A 36 26.50 65.43 -7.18
C VAL A 36 25.27 64.59 -6.82
N VAL A 37 24.09 64.90 -7.38
CA VAL A 37 22.87 64.12 -7.16
C VAL A 37 23.02 62.71 -7.70
N LEU A 38 23.49 62.54 -8.94
CA LEU A 38 23.75 61.21 -9.52
C LEU A 38 24.78 60.42 -8.72
N GLY A 39 25.81 61.06 -8.18
CA GLY A 39 26.81 60.42 -7.32
C GLY A 39 26.26 60.00 -5.96
N PHE A 40 25.37 60.79 -5.36
CA PHE A 40 24.71 60.45 -4.10
C PHE A 40 23.68 59.32 -4.29
N VAL A 41 22.85 59.43 -5.34
CA VAL A 41 21.86 58.43 -5.73
C VAL A 41 22.54 57.11 -6.13
N GLY A 42 23.61 57.18 -6.91
CA GLY A 42 24.42 56.02 -7.31
C GLY A 42 25.06 55.30 -6.11
N ARG A 43 25.61 56.05 -5.14
CA ARG A 43 26.12 55.45 -3.88
C ARG A 43 25.02 54.76 -3.08
N LYS A 44 23.82 55.36 -2.98
CA LYS A 44 22.67 54.77 -2.29
C LYS A 44 22.23 53.44 -2.94
N TYR A 45 22.13 53.40 -4.26
CA TYR A 45 21.76 52.18 -4.98
C TYR A 45 22.84 51.10 -4.96
N SER A 46 24.11 51.48 -5.08
CA SER A 46 25.24 50.54 -4.99
C SER A 46 25.28 49.83 -3.63
N ALA A 47 25.06 50.57 -2.54
CA ALA A 47 24.96 49.97 -1.21
C ALA A 47 23.77 49.00 -1.09
N THR A 48 22.62 49.35 -1.68
CA THR A 48 21.41 48.52 -1.65
C THR A 48 21.60 47.22 -2.46
N LEU A 49 22.22 47.30 -3.63
CA LEU A 49 22.54 46.13 -4.47
C LEU A 49 23.56 45.20 -3.80
N TRP A 50 24.56 45.77 -3.14
CA TRP A 50 25.58 44.99 -2.44
C TRP A 50 24.97 44.20 -1.26
N MET A 51 24.08 44.83 -0.49
CA MET A 51 23.34 44.13 0.58
C MET A 51 22.46 43.01 0.02
N MET A 52 21.69 43.28 -1.05
CA MET A 52 20.86 42.25 -1.69
C MET A 52 21.68 41.06 -2.20
N GLN A 53 22.86 41.32 -2.77
CA GLN A 53 23.73 40.25 -3.25
C GLN A 53 24.24 39.36 -2.11
N GLU A 54 24.56 39.96 -0.97
CA GLU A 54 25.01 39.21 0.20
C GLU A 54 23.88 38.39 0.81
N ASP A 55 22.68 38.96 0.97
CA ASP A 55 21.50 38.24 1.47
C ASP A 55 21.12 37.04 0.58
N VAL A 56 21.22 37.21 -0.75
CA VAL A 56 20.99 36.12 -1.71
C VAL A 56 22.05 35.03 -1.56
N LYS A 57 23.33 35.39 -1.41
CA LYS A 57 24.39 34.40 -1.18
C LYS A 57 24.17 33.64 0.12
N THR A 58 23.89 34.36 1.21
CA THR A 58 23.64 33.77 2.52
C THR A 58 22.46 32.81 2.46
N SER A 59 21.33 33.24 1.88
CA SER A 59 20.14 32.40 1.76
C SER A 59 20.37 31.19 0.84
N ASN A 60 21.08 31.37 -0.29
CA ASN A 60 21.42 30.27 -1.19
C ASN A 60 22.31 29.21 -0.50
N HIS A 61 23.29 29.66 0.29
CA HIS A 61 24.10 28.75 1.10
C HIS A 61 23.27 28.04 2.18
N THR A 62 22.38 28.75 2.87
CA THR A 62 21.48 28.15 3.86
C THR A 62 20.59 27.08 3.24
N LEU A 63 19.98 27.37 2.09
CA LEU A 63 19.15 26.42 1.34
C LEU A 63 19.95 25.19 0.89
N ALA A 64 21.18 25.38 0.41
CA ALA A 64 22.06 24.27 0.02
C ALA A 64 22.36 23.34 1.21
N MET A 65 22.68 23.90 2.38
CA MET A 65 22.94 23.11 3.60
C MET A 65 21.71 22.35 4.08
N GLU A 66 20.51 22.96 4.04
CA GLU A 66 19.27 22.28 4.41
C GLU A 66 18.92 21.14 3.44
N LEU A 67 19.13 21.34 2.13
CA LEU A 67 18.90 20.31 1.12
C LEU A 67 19.81 19.08 1.36
N GLU A 68 21.11 19.30 1.56
CA GLU A 68 22.06 18.21 1.89
C GLU A 68 21.70 17.50 3.20
N ALA A 69 21.23 18.23 4.20
CA ALA A 69 20.78 17.66 5.47
C ALA A 69 19.53 16.79 5.29
N LEU A 70 18.58 17.21 4.44
CA LEU A 70 17.37 16.45 4.11
C LEU A 70 17.70 15.20 3.27
N GLU A 71 18.56 15.31 2.25
CA GLU A 71 19.01 14.16 1.44
C GLU A 71 19.71 13.11 2.31
N LYS A 72 20.55 13.57 3.24
CA LYS A 72 21.21 12.68 4.22
C LYS A 72 20.21 12.01 5.15
N LYS A 73 19.17 12.72 5.58
CA LYS A 73 18.10 12.17 6.43
C LYS A 73 17.28 11.13 5.66
N ASP A 74 16.96 11.40 4.41
CA ASP A 74 16.24 10.47 3.51
C ASP A 74 17.06 9.19 3.28
N THR A 75 18.36 9.32 3.00
CA THR A 75 19.29 8.18 2.84
C THR A 75 19.35 7.31 4.10
N LYS A 76 19.41 7.94 5.29
CA LYS A 76 19.38 7.21 6.58
C LYS A 76 18.06 6.48 6.80
N HIS A 77 16.93 7.11 6.46
CA HIS A 77 15.63 6.45 6.54
C HIS A 77 15.57 5.25 5.59
N PHE A 78 16.03 5.39 4.35
CA PHE A 78 16.09 4.29 3.39
C PHE A 78 16.96 3.13 3.89
N GLN A 79 18.13 3.42 4.48
CA GLN A 79 18.99 2.41 5.09
C GLN A 79 18.30 1.67 6.25
N MET A 80 17.59 2.41 7.12
CA MET A 80 16.84 1.83 8.23
C MET A 80 15.68 0.96 7.73
N ILE A 81 14.95 1.40 6.71
CA ILE A 81 13.86 0.64 6.08
C ILE A 81 14.39 -0.71 5.56
N ASN A 82 15.53 -0.72 4.87
CA ASN A 82 16.14 -1.95 4.37
C ASN A 82 16.61 -2.89 5.49
N LEU A 83 17.05 -2.35 6.63
CA LEU A 83 17.40 -3.16 7.79
C LEU A 83 16.15 -3.83 8.39
N VAL A 84 15.07 -3.05 8.54
CA VAL A 84 13.79 -3.55 9.04
C VAL A 84 13.21 -4.60 8.09
N ASP A 85 13.24 -4.38 6.77
CA ASP A 85 12.75 -5.35 5.77
C ASP A 85 13.47 -6.70 5.86
N ARG A 86 14.80 -6.70 6.02
CA ARG A 86 15.57 -7.94 6.21
C ARG A 86 15.21 -8.66 7.50
N ALA A 87 15.09 -7.92 8.61
CA ALA A 87 14.68 -8.50 9.88
C ALA A 87 13.27 -9.10 9.77
N VAL A 88 12.32 -8.39 9.16
CA VAL A 88 10.95 -8.88 8.94
C VAL A 88 10.95 -10.14 8.09
N LYS A 89 11.71 -10.18 6.98
CA LYS A 89 11.82 -11.38 6.13
C LYS A 89 12.37 -12.58 6.90
N HIS A 90 13.46 -12.40 7.65
CA HIS A 90 14.05 -13.45 8.48
C HIS A 90 13.05 -13.98 9.51
N LEU A 91 12.42 -13.08 10.28
CA LEU A 91 11.41 -13.48 11.27
C LEU A 91 10.21 -14.17 10.60
N THR A 92 9.80 -13.72 9.42
CA THR A 92 8.70 -14.35 8.68
C THR A 92 9.06 -15.78 8.28
N GLU A 93 10.29 -16.00 7.80
CA GLU A 93 10.79 -17.34 7.44
C GLU A 93 10.83 -18.27 8.65
N GLU A 94 11.38 -17.83 9.78
CA GLU A 94 11.39 -18.59 11.03
C GLU A 94 9.97 -18.93 11.50
N VAL A 95 9.04 -17.97 11.46
CA VAL A 95 7.63 -18.21 11.82
C VAL A 95 6.99 -19.23 10.88
N THR A 96 7.27 -19.19 9.58
CA THR A 96 6.75 -20.17 8.64
C THR A 96 7.32 -21.57 8.87
N ASP A 97 8.61 -21.68 9.19
CA ASP A 97 9.26 -22.95 9.50
C ASP A 97 8.68 -23.58 10.78
N VAL A 98 8.61 -22.81 11.87
CA VAL A 98 8.01 -23.25 13.14
C VAL A 98 6.56 -23.68 12.94
N LYS A 99 5.77 -22.93 12.15
CA LYS A 99 4.40 -23.30 11.81
C LYS A 99 4.36 -24.65 11.07
N SER A 100 5.22 -24.85 10.08
CA SER A 100 5.27 -26.09 9.30
C SER A 100 5.65 -27.29 10.17
N HIS A 101 6.65 -27.14 11.04
CA HIS A 101 7.09 -28.18 11.97
C HIS A 101 5.98 -28.54 12.96
N PHE A 102 5.30 -27.55 13.54
CA PHE A 102 4.20 -27.80 14.47
C PHE A 102 3.01 -28.50 13.78
N LEU A 103 2.66 -28.11 12.55
CA LEU A 103 1.62 -28.79 11.77
C LEU A 103 1.96 -30.25 11.46
N ASP A 104 3.23 -30.56 11.15
CA ASP A 104 3.71 -31.93 10.94
C ASP A 104 3.57 -32.78 12.23
N GLN A 105 3.98 -32.21 13.36
CA GLN A 105 3.84 -32.88 14.66
C GLN A 105 2.37 -33.15 15.01
N ILE A 106 1.47 -32.18 14.78
CA ILE A 106 0.01 -32.38 14.95
C ILE A 106 -0.48 -33.53 14.06
N LYS A 107 -0.07 -33.56 12.79
CA LYS A 107 -0.50 -34.60 11.85
C LYS A 107 -0.06 -36.00 12.28
N LYS A 108 1.17 -36.14 12.78
CA LYS A 108 1.70 -37.40 13.33
C LYS A 108 0.93 -37.85 14.57
N LEU A 109 0.64 -36.92 15.48
CA LEU A 109 -0.14 -37.20 16.69
C LEU A 109 -1.57 -37.61 16.33
N GLN A 110 -2.22 -36.90 15.42
CA GLN A 110 -3.56 -37.22 14.92
C GLN A 110 -3.61 -38.60 14.27
N GLY A 111 -2.58 -38.97 13.48
CA GLY A 111 -2.48 -40.31 12.90
C GLY A 111 -2.32 -41.42 13.95
N SER A 112 -1.49 -41.18 14.97
CA SER A 112 -1.33 -42.12 16.09
C SER A 112 -2.61 -42.28 16.90
N PHE A 113 -3.30 -41.17 17.18
CA PHE A 113 -4.59 -41.17 17.87
C PHE A 113 -5.66 -41.88 17.04
N GLN A 114 -5.68 -41.66 15.73
CA GLN A 114 -6.60 -42.34 14.81
C GLN A 114 -6.41 -43.85 14.88
N LYS A 115 -5.16 -44.33 14.79
CA LYS A 115 -4.83 -45.75 14.88
C LYS A 115 -5.28 -46.37 16.20
N LEU A 116 -5.00 -45.69 17.32
CA LEU A 116 -5.44 -46.13 18.64
C LEU A 116 -6.98 -46.18 18.75
N ASN A 117 -7.67 -45.21 18.14
CA ASN A 117 -9.13 -45.20 18.09
C ASN A 117 -9.69 -46.39 17.28
N CYS A 118 -9.01 -46.78 16.20
CA CYS A 118 -9.33 -47.98 15.43
C CYS A 118 -9.26 -49.24 16.28
N ASP A 119 -8.10 -49.44 16.91
CA ASP A 119 -7.82 -50.64 17.71
C ASP A 119 -8.84 -50.77 18.86
N LEU A 120 -9.21 -49.65 19.47
CA LEU A 120 -10.21 -49.61 20.55
C LEU A 120 -11.63 -49.97 20.07
N GLU A 121 -12.06 -49.44 18.93
CA GLU A 121 -13.39 -49.74 18.37
C GLU A 121 -13.51 -51.21 17.93
N ASP A 122 -12.43 -51.80 17.40
CA ASP A 122 -12.38 -53.23 17.07
C ASP A 122 -12.51 -54.13 18.31
N ILE A 123 -11.82 -53.78 19.40
CA ILE A 123 -11.92 -54.49 20.69
C ILE A 123 -13.34 -54.38 21.26
N LYS A 124 -13.91 -53.17 21.28
CA LYS A 124 -15.25 -52.91 21.85
C LYS A 124 -16.34 -53.74 21.18
N HIS A 125 -16.24 -53.92 19.87
CA HIS A 125 -17.25 -54.62 19.09
C HIS A 125 -16.90 -56.09 18.81
N LYS A 126 -15.80 -56.62 19.37
CA LYS A 126 -15.30 -57.99 19.15
C LYS A 126 -15.28 -58.37 17.66
N ARG A 127 -14.88 -57.42 16.79
CA ARG A 127 -14.91 -57.61 15.34
C ARG A 127 -13.64 -58.31 14.87
N THR A 128 -13.78 -59.41 14.13
CA THR A 128 -12.69 -60.20 13.54
C THR A 128 -12.76 -60.24 12.00
N GLY A 129 -13.54 -59.36 11.38
CA GLY A 129 -13.76 -59.33 9.93
C GLY A 129 -13.37 -57.99 9.28
N PRO A 130 -12.81 -57.99 8.05
CA PRO A 130 -12.48 -56.77 7.31
C PRO A 130 -13.76 -56.17 6.73
N GLY A 131 -14.42 -55.24 7.44
CA GLY A 131 -15.73 -54.77 6.99
C GLY A 131 -16.23 -53.42 7.48
N SER A 132 -15.57 -52.78 8.46
CA SER A 132 -15.91 -51.43 8.91
C SER A 132 -14.68 -50.53 8.87
N ALA A 133 -14.78 -49.41 8.16
CA ALA A 133 -13.74 -48.38 8.18
C ALA A 133 -13.50 -47.90 9.61
N CYS A 134 -12.22 -47.73 9.97
CA CYS A 134 -11.87 -47.01 11.18
C CYS A 134 -12.06 -45.51 10.94
N CYS A 135 -13.00 -44.92 11.68
CA CYS A 135 -13.37 -43.53 11.51
C CYS A 135 -12.83 -42.64 12.63
N PRO A 136 -12.57 -41.35 12.37
CA PRO A 136 -12.18 -40.43 13.43
C PRO A 136 -13.25 -40.31 14.51
N LYS A 137 -12.85 -39.90 15.71
CA LYS A 137 -13.80 -39.73 16.82
C LYS A 137 -14.93 -38.79 16.41
N GLY A 138 -16.17 -39.20 16.66
CA GLY A 138 -17.38 -38.44 16.29
C GLY A 138 -17.86 -38.69 14.85
N TRP A 139 -17.17 -39.53 14.07
CA TRP A 139 -17.63 -40.00 12.77
C TRP A 139 -18.29 -41.36 12.90
N HIS A 140 -19.33 -41.58 12.10
CA HIS A 140 -20.03 -42.84 12.00
C HIS A 140 -19.41 -43.70 10.90
N ALA A 141 -19.11 -44.96 11.20
CA ALA A 141 -18.59 -45.91 10.22
C ALA A 141 -19.73 -46.65 9.52
N PHE A 142 -19.67 -46.72 8.18
CA PHE A 142 -20.52 -47.60 7.39
C PHE A 142 -19.77 -48.11 6.16
N ALA A 143 -19.73 -49.43 6.00
CA ALA A 143 -18.88 -50.10 5.03
C ALA A 143 -17.42 -49.59 5.11
N GLN A 144 -16.86 -49.13 4.00
CA GLN A 144 -15.49 -48.62 3.90
C GLN A 144 -15.41 -47.08 3.99
N SER A 145 -16.44 -46.42 4.52
CA SER A 145 -16.53 -44.96 4.56
C SER A 145 -16.89 -44.43 5.95
N CYS A 146 -16.52 -43.18 6.18
CA CYS A 146 -16.76 -42.45 7.42
C CYS A 146 -17.67 -41.26 7.16
N TYR A 147 -18.66 -41.06 8.03
CA TYR A 147 -19.71 -40.05 7.87
C TYR A 147 -19.76 -39.14 9.09
N TRP A 148 -19.81 -37.84 8.87
CA TRP A 148 -19.94 -36.86 9.93
C TRP A 148 -21.21 -36.06 9.74
N LEU A 149 -21.96 -35.89 10.83
CA LEU A 149 -23.17 -35.09 10.86
C LEU A 149 -22.83 -33.76 11.53
N SER A 150 -23.10 -32.66 10.84
CA SER A 150 -22.90 -31.34 11.41
C SER A 150 -23.83 -31.07 12.58
N SER A 151 -23.30 -30.38 13.59
CA SER A 151 -24.07 -29.96 14.76
C SER A 151 -24.87 -28.68 14.51
N GLN A 152 -24.59 -27.96 13.42
CA GLN A 152 -25.21 -26.68 13.10
C GLN A 152 -25.83 -26.75 11.71
N GLU A 153 -27.04 -26.20 11.59
CA GLU A 153 -27.69 -26.00 10.30
C GLU A 153 -27.01 -24.83 9.56
N ARG A 154 -26.69 -25.05 8.29
CA ARG A 154 -26.01 -24.07 7.43
C ARG A 154 -26.59 -24.13 6.02
N PRO A 155 -26.50 -23.06 5.21
CA PRO A 155 -26.77 -23.14 3.78
C PRO A 155 -25.90 -24.20 3.11
N TRP A 156 -26.39 -24.80 2.01
CA TRP A 156 -25.68 -25.90 1.33
C TRP A 156 -24.22 -25.57 1.00
N THR A 157 -23.94 -24.35 0.55
CA THR A 157 -22.58 -23.92 0.19
C THR A 157 -21.65 -23.91 1.41
N GLU A 158 -22.10 -23.36 2.53
CA GLU A 158 -21.33 -23.35 3.79
C GLU A 158 -21.20 -24.76 4.38
N ALA A 159 -22.21 -25.61 4.22
CA ALA A 159 -22.14 -27.02 4.63
C ALA A 159 -21.10 -27.80 3.80
N LYS A 160 -20.96 -27.49 2.50
CA LYS A 160 -19.90 -28.04 1.65
C LYS A 160 -18.53 -27.59 2.12
N GLU A 161 -18.35 -26.30 2.38
CA GLU A 161 -17.09 -25.73 2.87
C GLU A 161 -16.68 -26.36 4.22
N ASP A 162 -17.61 -26.51 5.17
CA ASP A 162 -17.33 -27.17 6.46
C ASP A 162 -16.92 -28.65 6.30
N CYS A 163 -17.46 -29.36 5.30
CA CYS A 163 -16.99 -30.72 4.97
C CYS A 163 -15.56 -30.69 4.40
N GLU A 164 -15.26 -29.75 3.50
CA GLU A 164 -13.96 -29.61 2.85
C GLU A 164 -12.86 -29.22 3.85
N GLU A 165 -13.17 -28.35 4.81
CA GLU A 165 -12.27 -28.00 5.93
C GLU A 165 -11.89 -29.23 6.77
N LYS A 166 -12.75 -30.25 6.81
CA LYS A 166 -12.50 -31.54 7.51
C LYS A 166 -11.83 -32.57 6.61
N ASN A 167 -11.37 -32.19 5.41
CA ASN A 167 -10.84 -33.09 4.37
C ASN A 167 -11.86 -34.16 3.94
N ALA A 168 -13.14 -33.79 3.86
CA ALA A 168 -14.23 -34.63 3.40
C ALA A 168 -15.10 -33.89 2.36
N HIS A 169 -16.18 -34.51 1.94
CA HIS A 169 -17.19 -33.89 1.07
C HIS A 169 -18.59 -34.23 1.58
N LEU A 170 -19.58 -33.43 1.18
CA LEU A 170 -20.99 -33.78 1.42
C LEU A 170 -21.29 -35.15 0.81
N VAL A 171 -22.10 -35.95 1.52
CA VAL A 171 -22.27 -37.37 1.20
C VAL A 171 -22.84 -37.60 -0.22
N ILE A 172 -22.21 -38.52 -0.95
CA ILE A 172 -22.68 -39.01 -2.25
C ILE A 172 -23.30 -40.38 -2.00
N ILE A 173 -24.59 -40.53 -2.30
CA ILE A 173 -25.31 -41.78 -2.01
C ILE A 173 -25.25 -42.69 -3.24
N THR A 174 -24.59 -43.83 -3.09
CA THR A 174 -24.31 -44.79 -4.17
C THR A 174 -25.10 -46.09 -4.06
N SER A 175 -25.66 -46.39 -2.88
CA SER A 175 -26.41 -47.63 -2.63
C SER A 175 -27.65 -47.44 -1.75
N TYR A 176 -28.60 -48.37 -1.85
CA TYR A 176 -29.79 -48.39 -0.99
C TYR A 176 -29.43 -48.51 0.50
N LEU A 177 -28.46 -49.38 0.83
CA LEU A 177 -28.03 -49.58 2.21
C LEU A 177 -27.35 -48.33 2.79
N GLU A 178 -26.56 -47.63 1.98
CA GLU A 178 -25.96 -46.34 2.36
C GLU A 178 -27.03 -45.28 2.60
N SER A 179 -28.03 -45.19 1.71
CA SER A 179 -29.17 -44.28 1.90
C SER A 179 -29.90 -44.56 3.22
N GLN A 180 -30.18 -45.82 3.53
CA GLN A 180 -30.82 -46.22 4.80
C GLN A 180 -29.96 -45.89 6.02
N PHE A 181 -28.64 -46.05 5.91
CA PHE A 181 -27.72 -45.67 6.95
C PHE A 181 -27.71 -44.15 7.19
N VAL A 182 -27.57 -43.34 6.14
CA VAL A 182 -27.59 -41.87 6.22
C VAL A 182 -28.91 -41.41 6.87
N LEU A 183 -30.05 -41.92 6.41
CA LEU A 183 -31.36 -41.60 7.00
C LEU A 183 -31.48 -41.97 8.48
N ARG A 184 -30.79 -43.03 8.93
CA ARG A 184 -30.78 -43.42 10.35
C ARG A 184 -29.94 -42.45 11.18
N VAL A 185 -28.82 -42.00 10.65
CA VAL A 185 -27.87 -41.12 11.35
C VAL A 185 -28.41 -39.69 11.43
N THR A 186 -29.13 -39.21 10.42
CA THR A 186 -29.65 -37.83 10.40
C THR A 186 -30.90 -37.65 11.25
N LYS A 187 -31.70 -38.70 11.44
CA LYS A 187 -32.95 -38.63 12.21
C LYS A 187 -32.73 -38.13 13.65
N PRO A 188 -33.63 -37.27 14.17
CA PRO A 188 -34.90 -36.85 13.57
C PRO A 188 -34.81 -35.61 12.66
N HIS A 189 -33.60 -35.17 12.28
CA HIS A 189 -33.37 -33.94 11.55
C HIS A 189 -33.04 -34.21 10.07
N ASP A 190 -33.19 -33.18 9.26
CA ASP A 190 -32.73 -33.19 7.87
C ASP A 190 -31.28 -32.72 7.79
N ALA A 191 -30.55 -33.22 6.80
CA ALA A 191 -29.15 -32.84 6.58
C ALA A 191 -28.89 -32.63 5.10
N TRP A 192 -28.01 -31.69 4.79
CA TRP A 192 -27.53 -31.51 3.42
C TRP A 192 -26.73 -32.72 2.95
N ILE A 193 -26.99 -33.14 1.72
CA ILE A 193 -26.22 -34.15 1.00
C ILE A 193 -25.50 -33.50 -0.19
N GLY A 194 -24.60 -34.25 -0.83
CA GLY A 194 -23.77 -33.75 -1.93
C GLY A 194 -24.51 -33.50 -3.23
N LEU A 195 -25.83 -33.63 -3.27
CA LEU A 195 -26.65 -33.43 -4.46
C LEU A 195 -27.05 -31.95 -4.60
N LYS A 196 -26.74 -31.33 -5.75
CA LYS A 196 -27.09 -29.94 -6.04
C LYS A 196 -27.56 -29.75 -7.48
N TYR A 197 -28.55 -28.88 -7.64
CA TYR A 197 -29.00 -28.43 -8.96
C TYR A 197 -28.16 -27.23 -9.42
N ASN A 198 -27.62 -27.29 -10.64
CA ASN A 198 -26.78 -26.24 -11.20
C ASN A 198 -27.51 -25.29 -12.16
N GLY A 199 -28.85 -25.35 -12.24
CA GLY A 199 -29.65 -24.59 -13.20
C GLY A 199 -30.01 -25.36 -14.48
N GLN A 200 -29.41 -26.53 -14.70
CA GLN A 200 -29.71 -27.39 -15.85
C GLN A 200 -29.93 -28.84 -15.42
N VAL A 201 -29.02 -29.39 -14.61
CA VAL A 201 -29.01 -30.79 -14.20
C VAL A 201 -28.68 -30.92 -12.71
N TRP A 202 -29.14 -32.02 -12.11
CA TRP A 202 -28.70 -32.43 -10.78
C TRP A 202 -27.34 -33.12 -10.87
N LYS A 203 -26.41 -32.69 -10.04
CA LYS A 203 -25.06 -33.24 -9.93
C LYS A 203 -24.66 -33.49 -8.48
N TRP A 204 -23.80 -34.46 -8.28
CA TRP A 204 -23.10 -34.67 -7.03
C TRP A 204 -21.90 -33.72 -6.90
N VAL A 205 -21.37 -33.56 -5.69
CA VAL A 205 -20.19 -32.72 -5.40
C VAL A 205 -18.91 -33.16 -6.10
N ASP A 206 -18.85 -34.38 -6.63
CA ASP A 206 -17.75 -34.90 -7.46
C ASP A 206 -17.98 -34.67 -8.97
N GLU A 207 -18.93 -33.80 -9.31
CA GLU A 207 -19.37 -33.48 -10.68
C GLU A 207 -20.07 -34.62 -11.43
N THR A 208 -20.32 -35.77 -10.79
CA THR A 208 -21.04 -36.86 -11.44
C THR A 208 -22.53 -36.53 -11.58
N PRO A 209 -23.16 -36.85 -12.74
CA PRO A 209 -24.58 -36.58 -12.94
C PRO A 209 -25.45 -37.50 -12.09
N TYR A 210 -26.56 -36.96 -11.58
CA TYR A 210 -27.53 -37.77 -10.86
C TYR A 210 -28.25 -38.74 -11.82
N THR A 211 -28.22 -40.03 -11.49
CA THR A 211 -28.93 -41.07 -12.25
C THR A 211 -30.09 -41.63 -11.42
N VAL A 212 -31.31 -41.54 -11.95
CA VAL A 212 -32.47 -42.16 -11.33
C VAL A 212 -32.38 -43.66 -11.55
N ARG A 213 -32.07 -44.42 -10.50
CA ARG A 213 -32.20 -45.88 -10.54
C ARG A 213 -33.64 -46.24 -10.21
N ARG A 214 -34.43 -46.69 -11.21
CA ARG A 214 -35.69 -47.38 -10.93
C ARG A 214 -35.34 -48.69 -10.22
N MET A 215 -35.69 -48.77 -8.95
CA MET A 215 -35.69 -50.01 -8.17
C MET A 215 -36.95 -50.81 -8.47
#